data_AF-A0AAW2RDY7-F1
#
_entry.id   AF-A0AAW2RDY7-F1
#
_cell.length_a   1.000
_cell.length_b   1.000
_cell.length_c   1.000
_cell.angle_alpha   90.00
_cell.angle_beta   90.00
_cell.angle_gamma   90.00
#
_symmetry.space_group_name_H-M   'P 1'
#
loop_
_entity.id
_entity.type
_entity.pdbx_description
1 polymer ?
#
loop_
_entity_poly.entity_id
_entity_poly.type
_entity_poly.pdbx_seq_one_letter_code
_entity_poly.pdbx_strand_id
1 'polypeptide(L)'
;MFCQIQDTIYADNIEERENAGTPPIIQKVRAALAFWTKEYIGYKPIEILENSYIARALERLLPNPHIWVLGNTTAKRQAIVSFLVHSTTYSSSPHKTAQEAKAGLDLWRETGNTVDKPLHGPFIAKLLNDLFGIQARGGCACAGPYGHSLLNVDEPHSLAFKSSIEKGYSGIKPGWTRVSFPYYMSEEEFEFILTAIEFIAIYGQRFLPWYHFSWRKGTWTFKKRYYNNNVLRGTTLASMIKDLDLHECKEEELLCKYTKYLETAKRIASLLPKFPPQRRVPEDIDIDLVPFRV
;
A
#
# COMPACT_ATOMS: atom_id res chain seq x y z
N MET A 1 43.83 1.69 12.04
CA MET A 1 44.85 2.18 11.09
C MET A 1 44.43 3.60 10.73
N PHE A 2 45.08 4.60 11.32
CA PHE A 2 44.81 6.01 11.03
C PHE A 2 45.77 6.43 9.91
N CYS A 3 45.26 6.79 8.74
CA CYS A 3 46.08 7.25 7.62
C CYS A 3 46.35 8.76 7.81
N GLN A 4 47.62 9.16 7.93
CA GLN A 4 47.98 10.57 7.99
C GLN A 4 47.89 11.20 6.59
N ILE A 5 47.35 12.43 6.53
CA ILE A 5 47.04 13.15 5.29
C ILE A 5 48.31 13.41 4.44
N GLN A 6 49.49 13.44 5.06
CA GLN A 6 50.76 13.79 4.41
C GLN A 6 51.37 12.66 3.57
N ASP A 7 50.94 11.40 3.74
CA ASP A 7 51.49 10.24 3.00
C ASP A 7 50.49 9.61 2.03
N THR A 8 49.36 10.29 1.74
CA THR A 8 48.32 9.74 0.87
C THR A 8 48.50 10.22 -0.57
N ILE A 9 48.98 9.34 -1.44
CA ILE A 9 49.05 9.58 -2.89
C ILE A 9 47.70 9.17 -3.49
N TYR A 10 46.95 10.15 -4.01
CA TYR A 10 45.72 9.90 -4.76
C TYR A 10 46.06 9.70 -6.24
N ALA A 11 45.28 8.88 -6.93
CA ALA A 11 45.31 8.86 -8.39
C ALA A 11 44.89 10.25 -8.93
N ASP A 12 45.60 10.78 -9.93
CA ASP A 12 45.30 12.10 -10.50
C ASP A 12 43.95 12.13 -11.24
N ASN A 13 43.50 10.97 -11.73
CA ASN A 13 42.22 10.80 -12.40
C ASN A 13 41.07 10.71 -11.37
N ILE A 14 40.11 11.65 -11.45
CA ILE A 14 38.98 11.75 -10.52
C ILE A 14 38.08 10.51 -10.64
N GLU A 15 37.85 10.01 -11.84
CA GLU A 15 37.00 8.85 -12.11
C GLU A 15 37.60 7.54 -11.54
N GLU A 16 38.92 7.41 -11.52
CA GLU A 16 39.61 6.30 -10.86
C GLU A 16 39.49 6.37 -9.34
N ARG A 17 39.55 7.58 -8.76
CA ARG A 17 39.37 7.78 -7.30
C ARG A 17 37.98 7.39 -6.82
N GLU A 18 36.97 7.59 -7.64
CA GLU A 18 35.57 7.24 -7.34
C GLU A 18 35.27 5.74 -7.58
N ASN A 19 36.17 5.00 -8.23
CA ASN A 19 36.02 3.56 -8.43
C ASN A 19 36.59 2.78 -7.23
N ALA A 20 35.71 2.15 -6.46
CA ALA A 20 36.10 1.23 -5.41
C ALA A 20 36.63 -0.09 -6.01
N GLY A 21 37.96 -0.29 -6.01
CA GLY A 21 38.59 -1.57 -6.34
C GLY A 21 38.17 -2.15 -7.69
N THR A 22 37.76 -3.43 -7.72
CA THR A 22 37.27 -4.09 -8.94
C THR A 22 35.99 -3.43 -9.45
N PRO A 23 35.99 -2.79 -10.63
CA PRO A 23 34.80 -2.10 -11.11
C PRO A 23 33.65 -3.07 -11.39
N PRO A 24 32.39 -2.70 -11.08
CA PRO A 24 31.22 -3.53 -11.36
C PRO A 24 30.84 -3.44 -12.84
N ILE A 25 31.64 -4.05 -13.73
CA ILE A 25 31.55 -3.89 -15.20
C ILE A 25 30.15 -4.23 -15.71
N ILE A 26 29.58 -5.37 -15.32
CA ILE A 26 28.26 -5.81 -15.78
C ILE A 26 27.17 -4.84 -15.32
N GLN A 27 27.26 -4.30 -14.10
CA GLN A 27 26.31 -3.32 -13.58
C GLN A 27 26.41 -2.00 -14.35
N LYS A 28 27.62 -1.56 -14.72
CA LYS A 28 27.84 -0.38 -15.57
C LYS A 28 27.21 -0.57 -16.95
N VAL A 29 27.41 -1.73 -17.58
CA VAL A 29 26.77 -2.07 -18.87
C VAL A 29 25.25 -2.07 -18.74
N ARG A 30 24.68 -2.70 -17.71
CA ARG A 30 23.22 -2.70 -17.48
C ARG A 30 22.66 -1.30 -17.27
N ALA A 31 23.36 -0.46 -16.49
CA ALA A 31 22.97 0.94 -16.28
C ALA A 31 23.00 1.72 -17.60
N ALA A 32 24.09 1.59 -18.38
CA ALA A 32 24.21 2.24 -19.69
C ALA A 32 23.07 1.84 -20.64
N LEU A 33 22.75 0.55 -20.73
CA LEU A 33 21.63 0.06 -21.53
C LEU A 33 20.29 0.62 -21.06
N ALA A 34 20.04 0.70 -19.75
CA ALA A 34 18.81 1.30 -19.22
C ALA A 34 18.69 2.80 -19.59
N PHE A 35 19.80 3.55 -19.55
CA PHE A 35 19.81 4.93 -20.03
C PHE A 35 19.54 5.03 -21.52
N TRP A 36 20.18 4.19 -22.35
CA TRP A 36 19.93 4.16 -23.78
C TRP A 36 18.49 3.80 -24.14
N THR A 37 17.87 2.83 -23.47
CA THR A 37 16.46 2.52 -23.68
C THR A 37 15.57 3.71 -23.33
N LYS A 38 15.83 4.39 -22.21
CA LYS A 38 15.08 5.60 -21.82
C LYS A 38 15.25 6.73 -22.83
N GLU A 39 16.47 6.96 -23.33
CA GLU A 39 16.75 7.97 -24.36
C GLU A 39 16.08 7.64 -25.69
N TYR A 40 16.10 6.37 -26.10
CA TYR A 40 15.44 5.88 -27.31
C TYR A 40 13.93 6.09 -27.28
N ILE A 41 13.27 5.79 -26.15
CA ILE A 41 11.83 6.06 -25.95
C ILE A 41 11.57 7.58 -25.91
N GLY A 42 12.46 8.33 -25.28
CA GLY A 42 12.36 9.78 -25.12
C GLY A 42 11.47 10.20 -23.94
N TYR A 43 11.67 11.44 -23.47
CA TYR A 43 10.99 11.96 -22.28
C TYR A 43 9.50 12.30 -22.51
N LYS A 44 9.14 12.80 -23.71
CA LYS A 44 7.77 13.25 -23.97
C LYS A 44 6.75 12.09 -23.93
N PRO A 45 7.01 10.93 -24.58
CA PRO A 45 6.08 9.81 -24.51
C PRO A 45 5.92 9.27 -23.08
N ILE A 46 7.03 9.17 -22.33
CA ILE A 46 7.03 8.76 -20.91
C ILE A 46 6.14 9.70 -20.09
N GLU A 47 6.34 11.01 -20.22
CA GLU A 47 5.57 12.01 -19.50
C GLU A 47 4.07 11.97 -19.86
N ILE A 48 3.73 11.78 -21.14
CA ILE A 48 2.33 11.66 -21.59
C ILE A 48 1.66 10.44 -20.96
N LEU A 49 2.33 9.28 -20.98
CA LEU A 49 1.80 8.03 -20.41
C LEU A 49 1.64 8.12 -18.90
N GLU A 50 2.66 8.59 -18.18
CA GLU A 50 2.61 8.74 -16.72
C GLU A 50 1.52 9.74 -16.30
N ASN A 51 1.36 10.85 -17.03
CA ASN A 51 0.28 11.81 -16.81
C ASN A 51 -1.10 11.21 -17.09
N SER A 52 -1.23 10.36 -18.12
CA SER A 52 -2.48 9.66 -18.42
C SER A 52 -2.88 8.72 -17.28
N TYR A 53 -1.95 7.89 -16.80
CA TYR A 53 -2.22 6.96 -15.70
C TYR A 53 -2.61 7.68 -14.41
N ILE A 54 -1.88 8.74 -14.04
CA ILE A 54 -2.20 9.44 -12.79
C ILE A 54 -3.52 10.20 -12.87
N ALA A 55 -3.85 10.80 -14.03
CA ALA A 55 -5.13 11.49 -14.22
C ALA A 55 -6.30 10.51 -14.06
N ARG A 56 -6.24 9.36 -14.75
CA ARG A 56 -7.27 8.31 -14.67
C ARG A 56 -7.38 7.68 -13.27
N ALA A 57 -6.24 7.44 -12.62
CA ALA A 57 -6.22 6.94 -11.25
C ALA A 57 -6.88 7.92 -10.27
N LEU A 58 -6.60 9.23 -10.40
CA LEU A 58 -7.24 10.26 -9.59
C LEU A 58 -8.74 10.36 -9.87
N GLU A 59 -9.14 10.39 -11.14
CA GLU A 59 -10.55 10.41 -11.55
C GLU A 59 -11.36 9.26 -10.93
N ARG A 60 -10.75 8.07 -10.87
CA ARG A 60 -11.39 6.88 -10.31
C ARG A 60 -11.37 6.79 -8.79
N LEU A 61 -10.27 7.19 -8.15
CA LEU A 61 -10.09 7.03 -6.70
C LEU A 61 -10.68 8.18 -5.88
N LEU A 62 -10.71 9.42 -6.40
CA LEU A 62 -11.21 10.59 -5.66
C LEU A 62 -12.70 10.52 -5.28
N PRO A 63 -13.60 9.97 -6.12
CA PRO A 63 -15.01 9.84 -5.76
C PRO A 63 -15.29 8.77 -4.68
N ASN A 64 -14.31 7.90 -4.37
CA ASN A 64 -14.53 6.78 -3.46
C ASN A 64 -14.50 7.24 -1.99
N PRO A 65 -15.60 7.11 -1.22
CA PRO A 65 -15.68 7.63 0.15
C PRO A 65 -14.79 6.88 1.15
N HIS A 66 -14.29 5.70 0.80
CA HIS A 66 -13.42 4.89 1.66
C HIS A 66 -11.93 5.09 1.36
N ILE A 67 -11.60 5.90 0.34
CA ILE A 67 -10.22 6.17 -0.06
C ILE A 67 -9.97 7.65 0.11
N TRP A 68 -8.93 7.99 0.86
CA TRP A 68 -8.45 9.35 0.94
C TRP A 68 -7.10 9.47 0.24
N VAL A 69 -7.11 10.10 -0.93
CA VAL A 69 -5.88 10.42 -1.67
C VAL A 69 -5.17 11.59 -1.00
N LEU A 70 -3.89 11.40 -0.70
CA LEU A 70 -3.05 12.37 0.01
C LEU A 70 -2.29 13.28 -0.95
N GLY A 71 -2.04 14.49 -0.45
CA GLY A 71 -1.31 15.55 -1.15
C GLY A 71 -2.19 16.36 -2.08
N ASN A 72 -1.57 17.31 -2.78
CA ASN A 72 -2.27 18.13 -3.74
C ASN A 72 -2.65 17.29 -4.98
N THR A 73 -3.94 17.32 -5.35
CA THR A 73 -4.51 16.57 -6.48
C THR A 73 -4.55 17.37 -7.78
N THR A 74 -4.34 18.69 -7.73
CA THR A 74 -4.36 19.59 -8.89
C THR A 74 -2.95 19.92 -9.40
N ALA A 75 -1.95 19.87 -8.54
CA ALA A 75 -0.56 20.10 -8.93
C ALA A 75 -0.01 18.96 -9.79
N LYS A 76 0.89 19.31 -10.73
CA LYS A 76 1.65 18.33 -11.51
C LYS A 76 2.41 17.39 -10.56
N ARG A 77 2.29 16.09 -10.81
CA ARG A 77 2.85 15.05 -9.94
C ARG A 77 3.37 13.88 -10.77
N GLN A 78 4.30 13.13 -10.17
CA GLN A 78 4.70 11.83 -10.69
C GLN A 78 3.52 10.86 -10.65
N ALA A 79 3.55 9.80 -11.45
CA ALA A 79 2.55 8.75 -11.49
C ALA A 79 2.59 7.84 -10.24
N ILE A 80 2.43 8.47 -9.07
CA ILE A 80 2.46 7.85 -7.75
C ILE A 80 1.25 8.36 -6.97
N VAL A 81 0.40 7.43 -6.56
CA VAL A 81 -0.75 7.71 -5.70
C VAL A 81 -0.37 7.35 -4.27
N SER A 82 -0.53 8.31 -3.38
CA SER A 82 -0.44 8.14 -1.93
C SER A 82 -1.86 8.16 -1.38
N PHE A 83 -2.26 7.16 -0.61
CA PHE A 83 -3.64 7.06 -0.13
C PHE A 83 -3.76 6.35 1.22
N LEU A 84 -4.85 6.69 1.91
CA LEU A 84 -5.38 5.97 3.07
C LEU A 84 -6.65 5.24 2.67
N VAL A 85 -6.89 4.11 3.33
CA VAL A 85 -8.15 3.38 3.22
C VAL A 85 -8.84 3.46 4.57
N HIS A 86 -10.06 3.98 4.61
CA HIS A 86 -10.84 4.06 5.83
C HIS A 86 -11.60 2.78 6.12
N SER A 87 -11.63 2.41 7.39
CA SER A 87 -12.55 1.38 7.85
C SER A 87 -13.96 1.95 8.00
N THR A 88 -14.94 1.06 8.07
CA THR A 88 -16.35 1.40 8.26
C THR A 88 -16.91 0.68 9.47
N THR A 89 -17.86 1.32 10.13
CA THR A 89 -18.64 0.72 11.22
C THR A 89 -20.12 0.85 10.93
N TYR A 90 -20.92 0.03 11.63
CA TYR A 90 -22.36 0.16 11.62
C TYR A 90 -22.81 0.84 12.91
N SER A 91 -23.39 2.03 12.80
CA SER A 91 -24.06 2.72 13.91
C SER A 91 -25.55 2.74 13.68
N SER A 92 -26.33 2.22 14.63
CA SER A 92 -27.79 2.21 14.60
C SER A 92 -28.43 3.54 15.05
N SER A 93 -27.68 4.63 15.10
CA SER A 93 -28.19 5.92 15.58
C SER A 93 -29.12 6.59 14.55
N PRO A 94 -30.39 6.90 14.88
CA PRO A 94 -31.42 7.39 13.96
C PRO A 94 -31.37 8.91 13.72
N HIS A 95 -30.17 9.50 13.60
CA HIS A 95 -30.00 10.93 13.35
C HIS A 95 -29.14 11.21 12.11
N LYS A 96 -29.64 10.82 10.94
CA LYS A 96 -29.37 11.54 9.70
C LYS A 96 -30.69 11.73 8.95
N THR A 97 -30.99 13.00 8.69
CA THR A 97 -32.21 13.54 8.11
C THR A 97 -32.56 12.89 6.77
N ALA A 98 -33.86 12.70 6.54
CA ALA A 98 -34.46 11.88 5.51
C ALA A 98 -34.44 12.48 4.09
N GLN A 99 -33.31 13.01 3.64
CA GLN A 99 -33.18 13.57 2.29
C GLN A 99 -31.88 13.09 1.65
N GLU A 100 -31.85 11.82 1.26
CA GLU A 100 -31.07 11.27 0.12
C GLU A 100 -31.26 9.75 0.02
N ALA A 101 -32.51 9.29 0.10
CA ALA A 101 -32.86 7.93 -0.30
C ALA A 101 -33.20 7.94 -1.81
N LYS A 102 -32.17 7.95 -2.66
CA LYS A 102 -32.32 7.51 -4.06
C LYS A 102 -31.72 6.12 -4.20
N ALA A 103 -32.62 5.18 -4.45
CA ALA A 103 -32.39 3.76 -4.58
C ALA A 103 -31.32 3.43 -5.63
N GLY A 104 -30.28 2.72 -5.20
CA GLY A 104 -29.33 1.98 -6.02
C GLY A 104 -28.93 0.72 -5.25
N LEU A 105 -28.92 -0.44 -5.91
CA LEU A 105 -28.68 -1.77 -5.33
C LEU A 105 -27.68 -1.75 -4.16
N ASP A 106 -28.13 -2.23 -2.99
CA ASP A 106 -27.53 -2.07 -1.65
C ASP A 106 -26.03 -2.43 -1.49
N LEU A 107 -25.12 -1.53 -1.89
CA LEU A 107 -23.69 -1.60 -1.54
C LEU A 107 -23.42 -1.32 -0.05
N TRP A 108 -24.32 -0.60 0.65
CA TRP A 108 -24.25 -0.33 2.10
C TRP A 108 -24.27 -1.58 2.98
N ARG A 109 -24.67 -2.74 2.43
CA ARG A 109 -24.59 -4.01 3.16
C ARG A 109 -23.15 -4.52 3.25
N GLU A 110 -22.30 -4.13 2.32
CA GLU A 110 -20.88 -4.51 2.27
C GLU A 110 -19.99 -3.48 2.96
N THR A 111 -20.35 -2.19 2.89
CA THR A 111 -19.65 -1.05 3.49
C THR A 111 -20.52 -0.38 4.56
N GLY A 112 -20.00 -0.19 5.78
CA GLY A 112 -20.77 0.40 6.90
C GLY A 112 -21.26 1.84 6.64
N ASN A 113 -22.15 2.35 7.49
CA ASN A 113 -22.77 3.66 7.32
C ASN A 113 -21.96 4.83 7.90
N THR A 114 -20.92 4.55 8.68
CA THR A 114 -20.00 5.55 9.23
C THR A 114 -18.55 5.21 8.90
N VAL A 115 -17.78 6.23 8.52
CA VAL A 115 -16.34 6.15 8.29
C VAL A 115 -15.62 6.19 9.64
N ASP A 116 -14.70 5.25 9.87
CA ASP A 116 -13.91 5.11 11.10
C ASP A 116 -12.41 5.36 10.78
N LYS A 117 -11.53 5.14 11.77
CA LYS A 117 -10.08 5.30 11.64
C LYS A 117 -9.53 4.58 10.40
N PRO A 118 -8.50 5.13 9.74
CA PRO A 118 -7.90 4.51 8.58
C PRO A 118 -7.24 3.17 8.94
N LEU A 119 -7.19 2.26 7.98
CA LEU A 119 -6.38 1.06 8.06
C LEU A 119 -4.90 1.42 7.96
N HIS A 120 -4.06 0.71 8.72
CA HIS A 120 -2.62 0.98 8.76
C HIS A 120 -1.96 0.81 7.38
N GLY A 121 -1.16 1.77 6.91
CA GLY A 121 -0.56 1.72 5.55
C GLY A 121 0.19 0.41 5.24
N PRO A 122 1.13 -0.03 6.10
CA PRO A 122 1.77 -1.35 5.97
C PRO A 122 0.82 -2.55 5.93
N PHE A 123 -0.38 -2.46 6.52
CA PHE A 123 -1.40 -3.51 6.40
C PHE A 123 -1.98 -3.57 4.99
N ILE A 124 -2.35 -2.43 4.43
CA ILE A 124 -2.86 -2.33 3.05
C ILE A 124 -1.82 -2.83 2.05
N ALA A 125 -0.56 -2.41 2.20
CA ALA A 125 0.53 -2.90 1.36
C ALA A 125 0.71 -4.43 1.47
N LYS A 126 0.51 -4.98 2.68
CA LYS A 126 0.56 -6.43 2.90
C LYS A 126 -0.61 -7.16 2.24
N LEU A 127 -1.82 -6.60 2.27
CA LEU A 127 -2.98 -7.16 1.58
C LEU A 127 -2.82 -7.14 0.05
N LEU A 128 -2.32 -6.03 -0.51
CA LEU A 128 -2.01 -5.92 -1.94
C LEU A 128 -1.05 -7.02 -2.40
N ASN A 129 -0.01 -7.27 -1.60
CA ASN A 129 0.95 -8.34 -1.87
C ASN A 129 0.33 -9.73 -1.73
N ASP A 130 -0.32 -10.01 -0.60
CA ASP A 130 -0.73 -11.37 -0.25
C ASP A 130 -1.96 -11.85 -1.05
N LEU A 131 -2.84 -10.93 -1.48
CA LEU A 131 -4.04 -11.27 -2.25
C LEU A 131 -3.85 -11.14 -3.77
N PHE A 132 -3.06 -10.16 -4.21
CA PHE A 132 -2.98 -9.77 -5.62
C PHE A 132 -1.57 -9.82 -6.20
N GLY A 133 -0.54 -10.08 -5.39
CA GLY A 133 0.86 -10.04 -5.84
C GLY A 133 1.37 -8.63 -6.15
N ILE A 134 0.64 -7.58 -5.75
CA ILE A 134 1.01 -6.19 -6.03
C ILE A 134 1.95 -5.68 -4.94
N GLN A 135 3.16 -5.29 -5.33
CA GLN A 135 4.15 -4.72 -4.42
C GLN A 135 3.91 -3.23 -4.22
N ALA A 136 3.38 -2.86 -3.06
CA ALA A 136 3.17 -1.48 -2.65
C ALA A 136 4.08 -1.08 -1.47
N ARG A 137 4.25 0.23 -1.26
CA ARG A 137 5.00 0.75 -0.10
C ARG A 137 4.04 1.33 0.92
N GLY A 138 3.98 0.72 2.10
CA GLY A 138 3.28 1.25 3.27
C GLY A 138 4.24 1.81 4.30
N GLY A 139 3.95 2.97 4.89
CA GLY A 139 4.71 3.51 6.03
C GLY A 139 4.73 5.04 6.11
N CYS A 140 5.46 5.56 7.09
CA CYS A 140 5.67 7.00 7.25
C CYS A 140 6.62 7.56 6.17
N ALA A 141 6.42 8.81 5.78
CA ALA A 141 7.40 9.51 4.95
C ALA A 141 8.64 9.89 5.79
N CYS A 142 9.82 9.89 5.16
CA CYS A 142 11.05 10.38 5.78
C CYS A 142 11.01 11.89 6.08
N ALA A 143 10.03 12.61 5.51
CA ALA A 143 9.76 14.02 5.78
C ALA A 143 8.68 14.16 6.87
N GLY A 144 9.09 14.08 8.13
CA GLY A 144 8.18 14.13 9.30
C GLY A 144 7.21 15.31 9.30
N PRO A 145 7.67 16.57 9.15
CA PRO A 145 6.78 17.74 9.14
C PRO A 145 5.71 17.68 8.05
N TYR A 146 6.08 17.25 6.85
CA TYR A 146 5.11 17.06 5.76
C TYR A 146 4.09 15.96 6.07
N GLY A 147 4.54 14.86 6.70
CA GLY A 147 3.65 13.81 7.18
C GLY A 147 2.65 14.30 8.23
N HIS A 148 3.08 15.17 9.16
CA HIS A 148 2.18 15.77 10.15
C HIS A 148 1.13 16.66 9.48
N SER A 149 1.55 17.54 8.56
CA SER A 149 0.61 18.41 7.83
C SER A 149 -0.38 17.61 6.99
N LEU A 150 0.06 16.54 6.32
CA LEU A 150 -0.82 15.70 5.50
C LEU A 150 -1.84 14.91 6.32
N LEU A 151 -1.45 14.43 7.50
CA LEU A 151 -2.28 13.58 8.35
C LEU A 151 -2.98 14.36 9.46
N ASN A 152 -2.89 15.70 9.43
CA ASN A 152 -3.43 16.60 10.46
C ASN A 152 -2.99 16.22 11.87
N VAL A 153 -1.72 15.87 12.04
CA VAL A 153 -1.13 15.56 13.36
C VAL A 153 -0.75 16.86 14.04
N ASP A 154 -1.42 17.17 15.14
CA ASP A 154 -1.09 18.31 15.99
C ASP A 154 0.09 18.01 16.93
N GLU A 155 0.53 19.02 17.69
CA GLU A 155 1.64 18.90 18.62
C GLU A 155 1.40 17.87 19.75
N PRO A 156 0.23 17.84 20.43
CA PRO A 156 -0.08 16.79 21.40
C PRO A 156 0.03 15.36 20.86
N HIS A 157 -0.55 15.08 19.70
CA HIS A 157 -0.47 13.77 19.05
C HIS A 157 0.97 13.44 18.66
N SER A 158 1.72 14.44 18.16
CA SER A 158 3.13 14.26 17.83
C SER A 158 3.98 13.88 19.04
N LEU A 159 3.78 14.54 20.18
CA LEU A 159 4.47 14.23 21.44
C LEU A 159 4.08 12.84 21.96
N ALA A 160 2.81 12.45 21.83
CA ALA A 160 2.36 11.12 22.20
C ALA A 160 2.98 10.02 21.34
N PHE A 161 3.12 10.26 20.03
CA PHE A 161 3.85 9.34 19.13
C PHE A 161 5.31 9.22 19.54
N LYS A 162 5.97 10.35 19.82
CA LYS A 162 7.37 10.36 20.28
C LYS A 162 7.56 9.55 21.56
N SER A 163 6.73 9.79 22.59
CA SER A 163 6.76 9.04 23.85
C SER A 163 6.56 7.54 23.65
N SER A 164 5.60 7.16 22.81
CA SER A 164 5.33 5.75 22.49
C SER A 164 6.50 5.08 21.75
N ILE A 165 7.16 5.81 20.84
CA ILE A 165 8.35 5.33 20.12
C ILE A 165 9.53 5.16 21.07
N GLU A 166 9.74 6.09 22.01
CA GLU A 166 10.79 6.01 23.04
C GLU A 166 10.59 4.79 23.96
N LYS A 167 9.34 4.40 24.24
CA LYS A 167 8.99 3.14 24.93
C LYS A 167 9.22 1.88 24.08
N GLY A 168 9.63 2.02 22.82
CA GLY A 168 9.92 0.93 21.89
C GLY A 168 8.75 0.49 21.01
N TYR A 169 7.64 1.25 20.97
CA TYR A 169 6.49 0.99 20.10
C TYR A 169 6.59 1.75 18.78
N SER A 170 7.51 1.34 17.90
CA SER A 170 7.70 2.02 16.60
C SER A 170 6.50 1.86 15.65
N GLY A 171 5.59 0.93 15.90
CA GLY A 171 4.41 0.70 15.07
C GLY A 171 3.33 1.77 15.19
N ILE A 172 3.41 2.67 16.17
CA ILE A 172 2.45 3.78 16.31
C ILE A 172 2.59 4.83 15.19
N LYS A 173 3.72 4.82 14.47
CA LYS A 173 4.05 5.84 13.47
C LYS A 173 2.94 5.94 12.42
N PRO A 174 2.33 7.12 12.24
CA PRO A 174 1.30 7.30 11.24
C PRO A 174 1.94 7.23 9.84
N GLY A 175 1.18 6.72 8.87
CA GLY A 175 1.69 6.50 7.53
C GLY A 175 0.60 6.07 6.57
N TRP A 176 0.96 5.95 5.30
CA TRP A 176 0.02 5.67 4.21
C TRP A 176 0.59 4.67 3.22
N THR A 177 -0.25 4.26 2.28
CA THR A 177 0.13 3.34 1.20
C THR A 177 0.43 4.13 -0.06
N ARG A 178 1.44 3.66 -0.81
CA ARG A 178 1.86 4.24 -2.08
C ARG A 178 1.98 3.18 -3.15
N VAL A 179 1.46 3.50 -4.32
CA VAL A 179 1.58 2.70 -5.55
C VAL A 179 2.04 3.62 -6.68
N SER A 180 2.91 3.11 -7.53
CA SER A 180 3.47 3.82 -8.67
C SER A 180 3.04 3.14 -9.98
N PHE A 181 2.75 3.93 -11.01
CA PHE A 181 2.43 3.49 -12.35
C PHE A 181 3.61 3.84 -13.28
N PRO A 182 4.57 2.92 -13.47
CA PRO A 182 5.68 3.17 -14.38
C PRO A 182 5.20 3.19 -15.84
N TYR A 183 5.88 3.97 -16.69
CA TYR A 183 5.51 4.14 -18.11
C TYR A 183 5.50 2.84 -18.95
N TYR A 184 6.16 1.78 -18.50
CA TYR A 184 6.25 0.50 -19.19
C TYR A 184 5.18 -0.52 -18.73
N MET A 185 4.29 -0.11 -17.83
CA MET A 185 3.15 -0.91 -17.36
C MET A 185 2.11 -1.08 -18.48
N SER A 186 1.44 -2.22 -18.53
CA SER A 186 0.32 -2.42 -19.46
C SER A 186 -0.98 -1.80 -18.95
N GLU A 187 -1.95 -1.62 -19.84
CA GLU A 187 -3.27 -1.08 -19.47
C GLU A 187 -4.03 -2.04 -18.52
N GLU A 188 -3.87 -3.34 -18.73
CA GLU A 188 -4.47 -4.40 -17.93
C GLU A 188 -3.90 -4.42 -16.50
N GLU A 189 -2.58 -4.24 -16.37
CA GLU A 189 -1.90 -4.10 -15.07
C GLU A 189 -2.41 -2.88 -14.31
N PHE A 190 -2.54 -1.75 -15.00
CA PHE A 190 -3.05 -0.51 -14.43
C PHE A 190 -4.47 -0.69 -13.88
N GLU A 191 -5.39 -1.24 -14.68
CA GLU A 191 -6.78 -1.49 -14.27
C GLU A 191 -6.88 -2.52 -13.15
N PHE A 192 -6.04 -3.57 -13.17
CA PHE A 192 -5.99 -4.57 -12.11
C PHE A 192 -5.57 -3.95 -10.77
N ILE A 193 -4.56 -3.07 -10.78
CA ILE A 193 -4.09 -2.39 -9.57
C ILE A 193 -5.19 -1.50 -8.97
N LEU A 194 -5.89 -0.70 -9.80
CA LEU A 194 -6.98 0.15 -9.30
C LEU A 194 -8.13 -0.70 -8.73
N THR A 195 -8.50 -1.77 -9.42
CA THR A 195 -9.53 -2.70 -8.94
C THR A 195 -9.14 -3.38 -7.62
N ALA A 196 -7.86 -3.72 -7.45
CA ALA A 196 -7.35 -4.28 -6.19
C ALA A 196 -7.40 -3.25 -5.04
N ILE A 197 -7.08 -1.98 -5.31
CA ILE A 197 -7.21 -0.89 -4.32
C ILE A 197 -8.67 -0.71 -3.92
N GLU A 198 -9.60 -0.67 -4.88
CA GLU A 198 -11.04 -0.57 -4.63
C GLU A 198 -11.57 -1.78 -3.83
N PHE A 199 -11.12 -2.99 -4.16
CA PHE A 199 -11.43 -4.19 -3.39
C PHE A 199 -11.01 -4.04 -1.93
N ILE A 200 -9.79 -3.57 -1.67
CA ILE A 200 -9.31 -3.38 -0.30
C ILE A 200 -10.06 -2.25 0.40
N ALA A 201 -10.48 -1.21 -0.32
CA ALA A 201 -11.33 -0.16 0.23
C ALA A 201 -12.68 -0.68 0.74
N ILE A 202 -13.26 -1.67 0.05
CA ILE A 202 -14.54 -2.27 0.42
C ILE A 202 -14.37 -3.36 1.49
N TYR A 203 -13.40 -4.26 1.30
CA TYR A 203 -13.30 -5.50 2.06
C TYR A 203 -12.10 -5.57 3.02
N GLY A 204 -11.15 -4.65 2.93
CA GLY A 204 -9.85 -4.72 3.59
C GLY A 204 -9.94 -4.91 5.11
N GLN A 205 -10.90 -4.26 5.76
CA GLN A 205 -11.09 -4.39 7.20
C GLN A 205 -11.43 -5.82 7.64
N ARG A 206 -12.11 -6.59 6.80
CA ARG A 206 -12.54 -7.97 7.11
C ARG A 206 -11.36 -8.91 7.32
N PHE A 207 -10.22 -8.58 6.70
CA PHE A 207 -8.99 -9.36 6.80
C PHE A 207 -8.23 -9.12 8.10
N LEU A 208 -8.55 -8.05 8.87
CA LEU A 208 -7.85 -7.73 10.11
C LEU A 208 -7.63 -8.98 11.00
N PRO A 209 -8.65 -9.80 11.36
CA PRO A 209 -8.50 -10.97 12.23
C PRO A 209 -7.41 -11.95 11.82
N TRP A 210 -7.18 -12.11 10.52
CA TRP A 210 -6.23 -13.07 9.94
C TRP A 210 -4.77 -12.63 10.02
N TYR A 211 -4.49 -11.36 10.31
CA TYR A 211 -3.13 -10.87 10.45
C TYR A 211 -2.78 -10.58 11.91
N HIS A 212 -1.52 -10.53 12.27
CA HIS A 212 -1.02 -10.08 13.56
C HIS A 212 -0.25 -8.77 13.36
N PHE A 213 -0.52 -7.77 14.20
CA PHE A 213 0.23 -6.52 14.19
C PHE A 213 1.24 -6.50 15.33
N SER A 214 2.50 -6.25 15.00
CA SER A 214 3.56 -6.07 15.99
C SER A 214 3.73 -4.58 16.32
N TRP A 215 3.26 -4.16 17.50
CA TRP A 215 3.40 -2.78 17.98
C TRP A 215 4.85 -2.29 18.08
N ARG A 216 5.79 -3.20 18.37
CA ARG A 216 7.22 -2.85 18.45
C ARG A 216 7.84 -2.56 17.08
N LYS A 217 7.47 -3.33 16.05
CA LYS A 217 8.08 -3.25 14.70
C LYS A 217 7.23 -2.48 13.67
N GLY A 218 5.93 -2.32 13.90
CA GLY A 218 5.00 -1.77 12.91
C GLY A 218 4.67 -2.73 11.76
N THR A 219 5.00 -4.02 11.90
CA THR A 219 4.85 -5.02 10.83
C THR A 219 3.58 -5.85 10.98
N TRP A 220 2.98 -6.22 9.85
CA TRP A 220 1.83 -7.11 9.78
C TRP A 220 2.24 -8.50 9.27
N THR A 221 1.88 -9.56 9.98
CA THR A 221 2.20 -10.95 9.62
C THR A 221 0.94 -11.80 9.53
N PHE A 222 0.87 -12.70 8.55
CA PHE A 222 -0.29 -13.58 8.38
C PHE A 222 -0.33 -14.69 9.45
N LYS A 223 -1.48 -14.90 10.08
CA LYS A 223 -1.68 -15.95 11.09
C LYS A 223 -2.08 -17.26 10.41
N LYS A 224 -1.09 -18.12 10.13
CA LYS A 224 -1.31 -19.47 9.55
C LYS A 224 -2.37 -20.31 10.29
N ARG A 225 -2.50 -20.14 11.62
CA ARG A 225 -3.48 -20.89 12.45
C ARG A 225 -4.94 -20.54 12.15
N TYR A 226 -5.24 -19.30 11.73
CA TYR A 226 -6.61 -18.86 11.40
C TYR A 226 -7.06 -19.36 10.04
N TYR A 227 -6.11 -19.48 9.11
CA TYR A 227 -6.31 -20.06 7.79
C TYR A 227 -6.68 -21.54 7.89
N ASN A 228 -5.95 -22.33 8.68
CA ASN A 228 -6.25 -23.74 8.88
C ASN A 228 -7.66 -23.96 9.49
N ASN A 229 -8.05 -23.21 10.51
CA ASN A 229 -9.35 -23.47 11.16
C ASN A 229 -10.58 -23.00 10.37
N ASN A 230 -10.48 -21.95 9.54
CA ASN A 230 -11.62 -21.42 8.78
C ASN A 230 -11.66 -21.91 7.32
N VAL A 231 -10.52 -22.26 6.71
CA VAL A 231 -10.45 -22.66 5.29
C VAL A 231 -10.33 -24.19 5.12
N LEU A 232 -9.82 -24.96 6.10
CA LEU A 232 -9.76 -26.44 5.97
C LEU A 232 -11.13 -27.16 6.01
N ARG A 233 -12.26 -26.44 6.12
CA ARG A 233 -13.58 -27.01 5.81
C ARG A 233 -13.96 -26.95 4.32
N GLY A 234 -13.16 -26.29 3.48
CA GLY A 234 -13.39 -26.25 2.03
C GLY A 234 -12.14 -25.79 1.27
N THR A 235 -11.41 -26.77 0.72
CA THR A 235 -10.35 -26.66 -0.30
C THR A 235 -9.21 -25.66 -0.05
N THR A 236 -8.01 -26.21 0.13
CA THR A 236 -6.74 -25.51 0.39
C THR A 236 -6.32 -24.57 -0.75
N LEU A 237 -6.20 -23.26 -0.47
CA LEU A 237 -5.48 -22.25 -1.28
C LEU A 237 -4.06 -22.71 -1.69
N ALA A 238 -3.45 -23.62 -0.94
CA ALA A 238 -2.15 -24.22 -1.26
C ALA A 238 -2.17 -25.09 -2.54
N SER A 239 -3.30 -25.67 -2.94
CA SER A 239 -3.43 -26.30 -4.26
C SER A 239 -3.67 -25.26 -5.35
N MET A 240 -4.40 -24.18 -5.06
CA MET A 240 -4.69 -23.10 -6.02
C MET A 240 -3.47 -22.23 -6.35
N ILE A 241 -2.54 -22.05 -5.41
CA ILE A 241 -1.28 -21.32 -5.64
C ILE A 241 -0.31 -22.18 -6.48
N LYS A 242 -0.44 -23.50 -6.44
CA LYS A 242 0.42 -24.43 -7.20
C LYS A 242 0.10 -24.42 -8.71
N ASP A 243 -1.11 -24.05 -9.09
CA ASP A 243 -1.55 -23.95 -10.49
C ASP A 243 -1.16 -22.61 -11.16
N LEU A 244 -0.41 -21.74 -10.47
CA LEU A 244 0.06 -20.45 -10.98
C LEU A 244 1.50 -20.50 -11.55
N ASP A 245 2.06 -21.70 -11.73
CA ASP A 245 3.45 -21.87 -12.16
C ASP A 245 3.66 -21.50 -13.64
N LEU A 246 4.77 -20.80 -13.89
CA LEU A 246 4.99 -19.86 -14.99
C LEU A 246 5.45 -20.51 -16.30
N HIS A 247 4.80 -20.17 -17.41
CA HIS A 247 5.41 -20.11 -18.75
C HIS A 247 4.78 -18.95 -19.56
N GLU A 248 5.55 -18.38 -20.50
CA GLU A 248 5.28 -17.15 -21.25
C GLU A 248 3.81 -16.94 -21.66
N CYS A 249 3.16 -15.89 -21.13
CA CYS A 249 1.72 -15.67 -21.26
C CYS A 249 1.35 -14.75 -22.43
N LYS A 250 0.33 -15.15 -23.19
CA LYS A 250 -0.42 -14.29 -24.12
C LYS A 250 -1.34 -13.35 -23.31
N GLU A 251 -1.73 -12.20 -23.87
CA GLU A 251 -2.60 -11.19 -23.20
C GLU A 251 -3.89 -11.79 -22.61
N GLU A 252 -4.54 -12.73 -23.30
CA GLU A 252 -5.76 -13.41 -22.82
C GLU A 252 -5.54 -14.22 -21.52
N GLU A 253 -4.32 -14.73 -21.30
CA GLU A 253 -3.96 -15.51 -20.12
C GLU A 253 -3.73 -14.63 -18.89
N LEU A 254 -3.23 -13.40 -19.10
CA LEU A 254 -3.02 -12.42 -18.04
C LEU A 254 -4.34 -11.94 -17.44
N LEU A 255 -5.32 -11.62 -18.29
CA LEU A 255 -6.66 -11.20 -17.84
C LEU A 255 -7.37 -12.32 -17.06
N CYS A 256 -7.22 -13.57 -17.51
CA CYS A 256 -7.71 -14.74 -16.80
C CYS A 256 -7.08 -14.84 -15.39
N LYS A 257 -5.77 -14.60 -15.27
CA LYS A 257 -5.05 -14.60 -13.99
C LYS A 257 -5.55 -13.51 -13.04
N TYR A 258 -5.72 -12.28 -13.51
CA TYR A 258 -6.26 -11.18 -12.69
C TYR A 258 -7.69 -11.43 -12.21
N THR A 259 -8.53 -11.99 -13.09
CA THR A 259 -9.90 -12.38 -12.74
C THR A 259 -9.89 -13.43 -11.62
N LYS A 260 -9.04 -14.46 -11.73
CA LYS A 260 -8.88 -15.50 -10.70
C LYS A 260 -8.45 -14.92 -9.34
N TYR A 261 -7.52 -13.97 -9.30
CA TYR A 261 -7.13 -13.29 -8.05
C TYR A 261 -8.32 -12.56 -7.42
N LEU A 262 -9.06 -11.78 -8.21
CA LEU A 262 -10.21 -11.01 -7.74
C LEU A 262 -11.34 -11.91 -7.21
N GLU A 263 -11.67 -12.98 -7.93
CA GLU A 263 -12.70 -13.95 -7.51
C GLU A 263 -12.31 -14.67 -6.22
N THR A 264 -11.04 -15.10 -6.12
CA THR A 264 -10.52 -15.75 -4.92
C THR A 264 -10.57 -14.80 -3.73
N ALA A 265 -10.12 -13.56 -3.90
CA ALA A 265 -10.16 -12.55 -2.85
C ALA A 265 -11.60 -12.25 -2.40
N LYS A 266 -12.55 -12.10 -3.34
CA LYS A 266 -13.98 -11.93 -3.03
C LYS A 266 -14.56 -13.11 -2.26
N ARG A 267 -14.24 -14.35 -2.66
CA ARG A 267 -14.68 -15.56 -1.96
C ARG A 267 -14.13 -15.63 -0.54
N ILE A 268 -12.87 -15.22 -0.33
CA ILE A 268 -12.30 -15.16 1.02
C ILE A 268 -13.01 -14.07 1.84
N ALA A 269 -13.21 -12.88 1.26
CA ALA A 269 -13.85 -11.76 1.95
C ALA A 269 -15.32 -12.02 2.35
N SER A 270 -16.04 -12.88 1.63
CA SER A 270 -17.42 -13.25 1.97
C SER A 270 -17.52 -14.21 3.16
N LEU A 271 -16.45 -14.97 3.44
CA LEU A 271 -16.36 -15.87 4.60
C LEU A 271 -15.96 -15.13 5.89
N LEU A 272 -15.51 -13.88 5.78
CA LEU A 272 -15.00 -13.09 6.89
C LEU A 272 -16.08 -12.21 7.51
N PRO A 273 -15.99 -11.93 8.83
CA PRO A 273 -16.92 -11.02 9.48
C PRO A 273 -16.80 -9.61 8.87
N LYS A 274 -17.94 -9.01 8.53
CA LYS A 274 -18.00 -7.70 7.87
C LYS A 274 -17.38 -6.58 8.72
N PHE A 275 -17.62 -6.63 10.03
CA PHE A 275 -17.16 -5.65 11.01
C PHE A 275 -16.43 -6.38 12.14
N PRO A 276 -15.13 -6.68 11.99
CA PRO A 276 -14.38 -7.33 13.05
C PRO A 276 -14.20 -6.38 14.25
N PRO A 277 -14.20 -6.93 15.49
CA PRO A 277 -14.00 -6.12 16.69
C PRO A 277 -12.60 -5.51 16.69
N GLN A 278 -12.48 -4.35 17.34
CA GLN A 278 -11.20 -3.68 17.53
C GLN A 278 -10.27 -4.55 18.40
N ARG A 279 -8.99 -4.55 18.07
CA ARG A 279 -7.98 -5.30 18.82
C ARG A 279 -7.61 -4.62 20.12
N ARG A 280 -7.08 -5.45 21.02
CA ARG A 280 -6.42 -5.00 22.23
C ARG A 280 -5.17 -4.21 21.86
N VAL A 281 -5.17 -2.95 22.27
CA VAL A 281 -4.01 -2.07 22.30
C VAL A 281 -3.25 -2.36 23.62
N PRO A 282 -1.90 -2.32 23.63
CA PRO A 282 -1.13 -2.42 24.87
C PRO A 282 -1.57 -1.35 25.88
N GLU A 283 -1.63 -1.68 27.17
CA GLU A 283 -2.09 -0.77 28.24
C GLU A 283 -1.27 0.54 28.31
N ASP A 284 -0.02 0.50 27.85
CA ASP A 284 0.89 1.65 27.83
C ASP A 284 0.63 2.67 26.70
N ILE A 285 -0.29 2.36 25.78
CA ILE A 285 -0.64 3.19 24.63
C ILE A 285 -2.09 3.64 24.75
N ASP A 286 -2.30 4.95 24.73
CA ASP A 286 -3.63 5.54 24.67
C ASP A 286 -4.30 5.22 23.33
N ILE A 287 -5.48 4.57 23.39
CA ILE A 287 -6.25 4.12 22.23
C ILE A 287 -6.80 5.28 21.40
N ASP A 288 -7.08 6.42 22.03
CA ASP A 288 -7.63 7.59 21.36
C ASP A 288 -6.58 8.21 20.44
N LEU A 289 -5.32 8.15 20.86
CA LEU A 289 -4.17 8.67 20.13
C LEU A 289 -3.67 7.72 19.02
N VAL A 290 -4.19 6.48 18.92
CA VAL A 290 -3.82 5.58 17.81
C VAL A 290 -4.46 6.09 16.52
N PRO A 291 -3.68 6.44 15.47
CA PRO A 291 -4.21 7.11 14.28
C PRO A 291 -4.84 6.15 13.27
N PHE A 292 -4.89 4.85 13.57
CA PHE A 292 -5.39 3.82 12.67
C PHE A 292 -6.16 2.73 13.42
N ARG A 293 -6.97 1.97 12.68
CA ARG A 293 -7.68 0.81 13.20
C ARG A 293 -6.77 -0.40 13.32
N VAL A 294 -6.89 -1.13 14.43
CA VAL A 294 -6.10 -2.34 14.75
C VAL A 294 -6.99 -3.54 14.95
#